data_AF-A0A970KVN0-F1
#
_entry.id   AF-A0A970KVN0-F1
#
_cell.length_a   1.000
_cell.length_b   1.000
_cell.length_c   1.000
_cell.angle_alpha   90.00
_cell.angle_beta   90.00
_cell.angle_gamma   90.00
#
_symmetry.space_group_name_H-M   'P 1'
#
loop_
_entity.id
_entity.type
_entity.pdbx_description
1 polymer ?
#
loop_
_entity_poly.entity_id
_entity_poly.type
_entity_poly.pdbx_seq_one_letter_code
_entity_poly.pdbx_strand_id
1 'polypeptide(L)'
;MVPKVRQLRDVTVIDMADGSLLVVACDSLGAIGSKENDLVKVPGYVVGRMTSRVALLEVMSTGARPLVLINALAVEMTPTGEEI
;
A
#
# COMPACT_ATOMS: atom_id res chain seq x y z
N MET A 1 -26.82 -7.64 7.70
CA MET A 1 -26.73 -6.26 7.16
C MET A 1 -25.58 -6.27 6.16
N VAL A 2 -25.79 -5.79 4.94
CA VAL A 2 -24.71 -5.74 3.92
C VAL A 2 -23.77 -4.59 4.31
N PRO A 3 -22.43 -4.77 4.30
CA PRO A 3 -21.50 -3.69 4.57
C PRO A 3 -21.71 -2.56 3.56
N LYS A 4 -21.81 -1.32 4.03
CA LYS A 4 -21.88 -0.17 3.14
C LYS A 4 -20.45 0.23 2.77
N VAL A 5 -20.17 0.25 1.47
CA VAL A 5 -18.85 0.59 0.93
C VAL A 5 -18.95 1.92 0.20
N ARG A 6 -18.03 2.84 0.47
CA ARG A 6 -17.92 4.14 -0.21
C ARG A 6 -16.49 4.42 -0.65
N GLN A 7 -16.33 4.94 -1.86
CA GLN A 7 -15.05 5.43 -2.38
C GLN A 7 -14.94 6.93 -2.14
N LEU A 8 -13.81 7.36 -1.59
CA LEU A 8 -13.46 8.76 -1.40
C LEU A 8 -12.06 8.96 -1.96
N ARG A 9 -11.96 9.42 -3.22
CA ARG A 9 -10.68 9.54 -3.93
C ARG A 9 -9.93 8.20 -3.88
N ASP A 10 -8.74 8.18 -3.31
CA ASP A 10 -7.82 7.05 -3.28
C ASP A 10 -8.10 6.08 -2.10
N VAL A 11 -9.08 6.40 -1.24
CA VAL A 11 -9.46 5.55 -0.11
C VAL A 11 -10.86 4.95 -0.24
N THR A 12 -10.96 3.68 0.14
CA THR A 12 -12.21 2.94 0.33
C THR A 12 -12.58 2.94 1.80
N VAL A 13 -13.81 3.30 2.14
CA VAL A 13 -14.33 3.22 3.52
C VAL A 13 -15.45 2.20 3.59
N ILE A 14 -15.36 1.28 4.55
CA ILE A 14 -16.30 0.18 4.78
C ILE A 14 -16.89 0.35 6.18
N ASP A 15 -18.21 0.42 6.26
CA ASP A 15 -18.92 0.47 7.53
C ASP A 15 -18.97 -0.94 8.16
N MET A 16 -18.41 -1.09 9.36
CA MET A 16 -18.32 -2.36 10.09
C MET A 16 -19.55 -2.57 10.99
N ALA A 17 -19.83 -3.82 11.35
CA ALA A 17 -21.00 -4.18 12.15
C ALA A 17 -21.00 -3.60 13.58
N ASP A 18 -19.82 -3.32 14.14
CA ASP A 18 -19.62 -2.71 15.46
C ASP A 18 -19.68 -1.17 15.42
N GLY A 19 -19.97 -0.58 14.25
CA GLY A 19 -20.01 0.86 14.04
C GLY A 19 -18.65 1.50 13.76
N SER A 20 -17.56 0.72 13.77
CA SER A 20 -16.25 1.21 13.32
C SER A 20 -16.19 1.37 11.80
N LEU A 21 -15.19 2.13 11.33
CA LEU A 21 -14.93 2.33 9.90
C LEU A 21 -13.61 1.66 9.55
N LEU A 22 -13.63 0.75 8.57
CA LEU A 22 -12.42 0.21 7.97
C LEU A 22 -12.04 1.08 6.76
N VAL A 23 -10.86 1.68 6.81
CA VAL A 23 -10.29 2.50 5.74
C VAL A 23 -9.20 1.70 5.03
N VAL A 24 -9.31 1.58 3.71
CA VAL A 24 -8.36 0.87 2.86
C VAL A 24 -7.85 1.83 1.80
N ALA A 25 -6.53 1.91 1.67
CA ALA A 25 -5.85 2.64 0.62
C ALA A 25 -4.91 1.68 -0.14
N CYS A 26 -4.59 1.98 -1.39
CA CYS A 26 -3.77 1.10 -2.22
C CYS A 26 -2.97 1.92 -3.22
N ASP A 27 -1.65 1.70 -3.20
CA ASP A 27 -0.71 2.28 -4.13
C ASP A 27 0.12 1.21 -4.80
N SER A 28 0.67 1.57 -5.97
CA SER A 28 1.58 0.71 -6.71
C SER A 28 2.77 1.51 -7.23
N LEU A 29 3.89 0.82 -7.41
CA LEU A 29 5.13 1.37 -7.95
C LEU A 29 5.59 0.49 -9.11
N GLY A 30 6.05 1.11 -10.19
CA GLY A 30 6.69 0.42 -11.31
C GLY A 30 7.86 1.22 -11.87
N ALA A 31 8.77 0.53 -12.57
CA ALA A 31 9.97 1.10 -13.19
C ALA A 31 10.93 1.81 -12.21
N ILE A 32 10.90 1.44 -10.93
CA ILE A 32 11.77 1.95 -9.88
C ILE A 32 12.24 0.76 -9.02
N GLY A 33 13.55 0.55 -8.95
CA GLY A 33 14.14 -0.61 -8.29
C GLY A 33 15.47 -1.04 -8.89
N SER A 34 15.87 -2.27 -8.62
CA SER A 34 17.14 -2.84 -9.06
C SER A 34 17.06 -3.65 -10.36
N LYS A 35 15.85 -3.82 -10.95
CA LYS A 35 15.67 -4.62 -12.17
C LYS A 35 16.24 -3.92 -13.38
N GLU A 36 16.67 -4.68 -14.38
CA GLU A 36 17.30 -4.17 -15.60
C GLU A 36 16.49 -3.04 -16.26
N ASN A 37 15.17 -3.19 -16.32
CA ASN A 37 14.27 -2.24 -16.99
C ASN A 37 13.74 -1.12 -16.09
N ASP A 38 14.12 -1.05 -14.81
CA ASP A 38 13.74 0.08 -13.96
C ASP A 38 14.39 1.39 -14.46
N LEU A 39 13.59 2.43 -14.65
CA LEU A 39 14.08 3.75 -15.09
C LEU A 39 14.85 4.47 -14.00
N VAL A 40 14.43 4.30 -12.74
CA VAL A 40 15.11 4.85 -11.57
C VAL A 40 15.73 3.71 -10.77
N LYS A 41 17.07 3.67 -10.75
CA LYS A 41 17.82 2.62 -10.05
C LYS A 41 17.97 2.94 -8.57
N VAL A 42 17.39 2.09 -7.71
CA VAL A 42 17.50 2.19 -6.25
C VAL A 42 17.47 0.79 -5.61
N PRO A 43 18.01 0.61 -4.39
CA PRO A 43 17.90 -0.65 -3.64
C PRO A 43 16.46 -1.04 -3.31
N GLY A 44 16.18 -2.33 -3.13
CA GLY A 44 14.85 -2.83 -2.78
C GLY A 44 14.30 -2.21 -1.49
N TYR A 45 15.16 -2.00 -0.48
CA TYR A 45 14.78 -1.31 0.76
C TYR A 45 14.20 0.08 0.54
N VAL A 46 14.72 0.84 -0.43
CA VAL A 46 14.21 2.17 -0.77
C VAL A 46 12.86 2.06 -1.44
N VAL A 47 12.67 1.10 -2.34
CA VAL A 47 11.38 0.79 -2.96
C VAL A 47 10.34 0.46 -1.90
N GLY A 48 10.60 -0.54 -1.04
CA GLY A 48 9.65 -0.98 -0.02
C GLY A 48 9.28 0.13 0.95
N ARG A 49 10.29 0.85 1.46
CA ARG A 49 10.07 1.96 2.40
C ARG A 49 9.27 3.10 1.79
N MET A 50 9.55 3.51 0.56
CA MET A 50 8.88 4.66 -0.04
C MET A 50 7.47 4.31 -0.51
N THR A 51 7.27 3.16 -1.16
CA THR A 51 5.94 2.72 -1.62
C THR A 51 4.99 2.47 -0.44
N SER A 52 5.47 1.78 0.60
CA SER A 52 4.67 1.51 1.81
C SER A 52 4.20 2.81 2.48
N ARG A 53 5.01 3.87 2.43
CA ARG A 53 4.64 5.16 3.02
C ARG A 53 3.47 5.82 2.30
N VAL A 54 3.29 5.63 1.00
CA VAL A 54 2.21 6.30 0.25
C VAL A 54 0.87 5.80 0.75
N ALA A 55 0.62 4.48 0.68
CA ALA A 55 -0.62 3.87 1.18
C ALA A 55 -0.87 4.15 2.69
N LEU A 56 0.19 4.14 3.51
CA LEU A 56 0.06 4.47 4.94
C LEU A 56 -0.33 5.94 5.15
N LEU A 57 0.26 6.88 4.40
CA LEU A 57 -0.07 8.30 4.51
C LEU A 57 -1.49 8.59 4.03
N GLU A 58 -1.97 7.90 3.00
CA GLU A 58 -3.36 8.01 2.55
C GLU A 58 -4.33 7.60 3.65
N VAL A 59 -4.13 6.44 4.28
CA VAL A 59 -4.95 6.01 5.43
C VAL A 59 -4.87 7.03 6.57
N MET A 60 -3.66 7.43 6.97
CA MET A 60 -3.46 8.37 8.09
C MET A 60 -4.07 9.75 7.82
N SER A 61 -4.09 10.21 6.57
CA SER A 61 -4.68 11.49 6.19
C SER A 61 -6.19 11.59 6.50
N THR A 62 -6.88 10.44 6.59
CA THR A 62 -8.29 10.36 6.97
C THR A 62 -8.53 10.46 8.48
N GLY A 63 -7.47 10.44 9.28
CA GLY A 63 -7.53 10.28 10.74
C GLY A 63 -7.64 8.83 11.21
N ALA A 64 -7.67 7.86 10.29
CA ALA A 64 -7.66 6.44 10.64
C ALA A 64 -6.28 5.99 11.17
N ARG A 65 -6.28 4.98 12.05
CA ARG A 65 -5.07 4.35 12.58
C ARG A 65 -4.68 3.16 11.69
N PRO A 66 -3.43 3.09 11.19
CA PRO A 66 -2.97 1.92 10.45
C PRO A 66 -3.03 0.64 11.30
N LEU A 67 -3.56 -0.43 10.71
CA LEU A 67 -3.71 -1.74 11.35
C LEU A 67 -2.83 -2.80 10.67
N VAL A 68 -2.87 -2.84 9.35
CA VAL A 68 -2.18 -3.83 8.52
C VAL A 68 -1.68 -3.15 7.25
N LEU A 69 -0.50 -3.58 6.79
CA LEU A 69 0.03 -3.24 5.48
C LEU A 69 0.22 -4.55 4.71
N ILE A 70 -0.28 -4.60 3.48
CA ILE A 70 -0.12 -5.74 2.59
C ILE A 70 0.78 -5.31 1.44
N ASN A 71 1.90 -6.00 1.28
CA ASN A 71 2.84 -5.75 0.20
C ASN A 71 2.69 -6.84 -0.88
N ALA A 72 2.16 -6.48 -2.04
CA ALA A 72 1.99 -7.39 -3.18
C ALA A 72 3.12 -7.15 -4.19
N LEU A 73 4.12 -8.03 -4.19
CA LEU A 73 5.32 -7.88 -5.01
C LEU A 73 5.13 -8.50 -6.40
N ALA A 74 5.50 -7.75 -7.44
CA ALA A 74 5.57 -8.21 -8.84
C ALA A 74 6.99 -8.64 -9.25
N VAL A 75 7.79 -9.09 -8.28
CA VAL A 75 9.17 -9.57 -8.46
C VAL A 75 9.33 -10.91 -7.76
N GLU A 76 10.39 -11.65 -8.09
CA GLU A 76 10.75 -12.86 -7.37
C GLU A 76 11.13 -12.55 -5.91
N MET A 77 10.87 -13.50 -5.00
CA MET A 77 11.20 -13.34 -3.58
C MET A 77 12.71 -13.18 -3.36
N THR A 78 13.53 -14.03 -3.99
CA THR A 78 14.98 -14.01 -3.84
C THR A 78 15.69 -13.63 -5.16
N PRO A 79 16.53 -12.58 -5.20
CA PRO A 79 16.93 -11.73 -4.07
C PRO A 79 16.03 -10.50 -3.84
N THR A 80 15.20 -10.10 -4.82
CA THR A 80 14.65 -8.74 -4.82
C THR A 80 13.57 -8.54 -3.76
N GLY A 81 12.62 -9.47 -3.62
CA GLY A 81 11.52 -9.34 -2.67
C GLY A 81 11.95 -9.36 -1.20
N GLU A 82 13.04 -10.05 -0.86
CA GLU A 82 13.62 -10.06 0.48
C GLU A 82 14.14 -8.69 0.94
N GLU A 83 14.47 -7.81 -0.02
CA GLU A 83 14.91 -6.44 0.29
C GLU A 83 13.76 -5.44 0.46
N ILE A 84 12.54 -5.77 0.01
CA ILE A 84 11.39 -4.85 -0.09
C ILE A 84 10.46 -5.01 1.11
#